data_AF-A0AA37ID51-F1
#
_entry.id   AF-A0AA37ID51-F1
#
_cell.length_a   1.000
_cell.length_b   1.000
_cell.length_c   1.000
_cell.angle_alpha   90.00
_cell.angle_beta   90.00
_cell.angle_gamma   90.00
#
_symmetry.space_group_name_H-M   'P 1'
#
loop_
_entity.id
_entity.type
_entity.pdbx_description
1 polymer ?
#
loop_
_entity_poly.entity_id
_entity_poly.type
_entity_poly.pdbx_seq_one_letter_code
_entity_poly.pdbx_strand_id
1 'polypeptide(L)'
;MRASFDLSLYLVLDPVQCGGHDAAIAVARAALEGGATIVQLRAPEWHKRAWFDLARAVLPITRAHGVPFVINDHVDVALAVGADGVHIGQRDLPADAARRLLGPDALIGLSVSNPDETADAQKLTGIIDYLGAGPVYATPTKTDASTPCGIDGLAEICAAARLPTVAIGGIQAHNAADVMRAKPAGLAVVSAICKAADPREAAAALRAIVLRART
;
A
#
# COMPACT_ATOMS: atom_id res chain seq x y z
N MET A 1 -2.94 14.42 -16.23
CA MET A 1 -4.05 14.27 -15.26
C MET A 1 -3.90 12.85 -14.76
N ARG A 2 -3.71 12.66 -13.45
CA ARG A 2 -3.35 11.34 -12.89
C ARG A 2 -4.44 10.33 -13.24
N ALA A 3 -4.03 9.12 -13.60
CA ALA A 3 -4.98 8.04 -13.87
C ALA A 3 -5.83 7.78 -12.63
N SER A 4 -7.10 7.40 -12.84
CA SER A 4 -7.96 6.94 -11.75
C SER A 4 -7.35 5.68 -11.12
N PHE A 5 -7.40 5.57 -9.79
CA PHE A 5 -6.86 4.43 -9.05
C PHE A 5 -7.86 3.97 -7.96
N ASP A 6 -7.81 2.70 -7.61
CA ASP A 6 -8.70 2.08 -6.62
C ASP A 6 -7.92 1.51 -5.43
N LEU A 7 -8.11 2.10 -4.25
CA LEU A 7 -7.46 1.66 -3.00
C LEU A 7 -8.19 0.52 -2.27
N SER A 8 -9.25 -0.06 -2.85
CA SER A 8 -10.09 -1.07 -2.20
C SER A 8 -9.30 -2.19 -1.53
N LEU A 9 -8.45 -2.88 -2.28
CA LEU A 9 -7.55 -3.90 -1.75
C LEU A 9 -6.11 -3.63 -2.21
N TYR A 10 -5.29 -3.23 -1.26
CA TYR A 10 -3.91 -2.83 -1.48
C TYR A 10 -2.98 -3.93 -0.98
N LEU A 11 -2.27 -4.59 -1.90
CA LEU A 11 -1.21 -5.53 -1.53
C LEU A 11 0.10 -4.78 -1.32
N VAL A 12 0.66 -4.86 -0.12
CA VAL A 12 2.07 -4.56 0.11
C VAL A 12 2.84 -5.87 0.03
N LEU A 13 3.50 -6.07 -1.11
CA LEU A 13 4.26 -7.28 -1.45
C LEU A 13 5.63 -7.25 -0.76
N ASP A 14 5.80 -8.14 0.21
CA ASP A 14 7.04 -8.34 0.94
C ASP A 14 7.64 -9.68 0.54
N PRO A 15 8.77 -9.71 -0.20
CA PRO A 15 9.30 -10.96 -0.72
C PRO A 15 9.86 -11.88 0.36
N VAL A 16 10.31 -11.35 1.51
CA VAL A 16 10.73 -12.20 2.64
C VAL A 16 9.52 -12.95 3.18
N GLN A 17 8.38 -12.27 3.30
CA GLN A 17 7.15 -12.90 3.76
C GLN A 17 6.48 -13.81 2.72
N CYS A 18 6.74 -13.59 1.43
CA CYS A 18 6.29 -14.49 0.36
C CYS A 18 7.14 -15.77 0.26
N GLY A 19 8.36 -15.78 0.82
CA GLY A 19 9.30 -16.90 0.70
C GLY A 19 10.35 -16.75 -0.42
N GLY A 20 10.57 -15.54 -0.92
CA GLY A 20 11.63 -15.21 -1.88
C GLY A 20 11.13 -14.57 -3.18
N HIS A 21 12.02 -14.43 -4.15
CA HIS A 21 11.76 -13.74 -5.43
C HIS A 21 10.63 -14.40 -6.22
N ASP A 22 10.79 -15.66 -6.59
CA ASP A 22 9.82 -16.36 -7.44
C ASP A 22 8.46 -16.51 -6.75
N ALA A 23 8.47 -16.74 -5.43
CA ALA A 23 7.25 -16.81 -4.63
C ALA A 23 6.53 -15.45 -4.58
N ALA A 24 7.25 -14.33 -4.46
CA ALA A 24 6.65 -13.01 -4.51
C ALA A 24 5.98 -12.71 -5.86
N ILE A 25 6.57 -13.16 -6.97
CA ILE A 25 5.96 -13.06 -8.30
C ILE A 25 4.65 -13.86 -8.37
N ALA A 26 4.66 -15.09 -7.86
CA ALA A 26 3.46 -15.95 -7.82
C ALA A 26 2.36 -15.35 -6.93
N VAL A 27 2.72 -14.84 -5.75
CA VAL A 27 1.80 -14.15 -4.83
C VAL A 27 1.18 -12.92 -5.47
N ALA A 28 1.99 -12.07 -6.13
CA ALA A 28 1.49 -10.87 -6.80
C ALA A 28 0.45 -11.23 -7.88
N ARG A 29 0.72 -12.24 -8.71
CA ARG A 29 -0.23 -12.75 -9.71
C ARG A 29 -1.52 -13.25 -9.06
N ALA A 30 -1.41 -14.13 -8.06
CA ALA A 30 -2.56 -14.71 -7.38
C ALA A 30 -3.42 -13.63 -6.70
N ALA A 31 -2.80 -12.65 -6.05
CA ALA A 31 -3.52 -11.54 -5.41
C ALA A 31 -4.27 -10.65 -6.42
N LEU A 32 -3.66 -10.38 -7.59
CA LEU A 32 -4.33 -9.67 -8.69
C LEU A 32 -5.53 -10.45 -9.23
N GLU A 33 -5.40 -11.76 -9.43
CA GLU A 33 -6.50 -12.66 -9.80
C GLU A 33 -7.59 -12.74 -8.73
N GLY A 34 -7.23 -12.51 -7.47
CA GLY A 34 -8.15 -12.40 -6.33
C GLY A 34 -8.77 -11.00 -6.14
N GLY A 35 -8.38 -10.01 -6.95
CA GLY A 35 -8.98 -8.67 -6.93
C GLY A 35 -8.24 -7.61 -6.12
N ALA A 36 -6.92 -7.76 -5.92
CA ALA A 36 -6.06 -6.64 -5.50
C ALA A 36 -6.11 -5.52 -6.56
N THR A 37 -6.22 -4.27 -6.13
CA THR A 37 -6.34 -3.10 -7.02
C THR A 37 -5.18 -2.13 -6.98
N ILE A 38 -4.19 -2.41 -6.15
CA ILE A 38 -2.89 -1.75 -6.16
C ILE A 38 -1.87 -2.70 -5.54
N VAL A 39 -0.65 -2.69 -6.08
CA VAL A 39 0.47 -3.48 -5.56
C VAL A 39 1.62 -2.54 -5.24
N GLN A 40 2.16 -2.65 -4.03
CA GLN A 40 3.40 -1.99 -3.63
C GLN A 40 4.48 -3.03 -3.42
N LEU A 41 5.66 -2.84 -4.01
CA LEU A 41 6.83 -3.62 -3.59
C LEU A 41 7.48 -2.97 -2.37
N ARG A 42 7.67 -3.77 -1.32
CA ARG A 42 8.41 -3.40 -0.11
C ARG A 42 9.33 -4.52 0.35
N ALA A 43 10.63 -4.39 0.10
CA ALA A 43 11.65 -5.39 0.42
C ALA A 43 12.81 -4.80 1.27
N PRO A 44 12.55 -4.35 2.52
CA PRO A 44 13.51 -3.55 3.29
C PRO A 44 14.85 -4.26 3.56
N GLU A 45 14.85 -5.59 3.59
CA GLU A 45 16.05 -6.41 3.82
C GLU A 45 16.88 -6.66 2.54
N TRP A 46 16.36 -6.29 1.38
CA TRP A 46 16.98 -6.60 0.09
C TRP A 46 17.82 -5.43 -0.42
N HIS A 47 18.95 -5.76 -1.06
CA HIS A 47 19.76 -4.75 -1.76
C HIS A 47 19.05 -4.24 -3.03
N LYS A 48 19.41 -3.04 -3.50
CA LYS A 48 18.74 -2.37 -4.63
C LYS A 48 18.68 -3.20 -5.93
N ARG A 49 19.67 -4.04 -6.21
CA ARG A 49 19.65 -4.89 -7.43
C ARG A 49 18.48 -5.88 -7.42
N ALA A 50 18.23 -6.52 -6.28
CA ALA A 50 17.12 -7.47 -6.12
C ALA A 50 15.76 -6.76 -6.14
N TRP A 51 15.68 -5.54 -5.59
CA TRP A 51 14.50 -4.68 -5.78
C TRP A 51 14.20 -4.46 -7.26
N PHE A 52 15.20 -4.01 -8.02
CA PHE A 52 15.06 -3.76 -9.46
C PHE A 52 14.63 -5.01 -10.21
N ASP A 53 15.28 -6.15 -9.97
CA ASP A 53 14.99 -7.40 -10.67
C ASP A 53 13.56 -7.89 -10.39
N LEU A 54 13.11 -7.87 -9.12
CA LEU A 54 11.75 -8.24 -8.74
C LEU A 54 10.71 -7.24 -9.26
N ALA A 55 10.97 -5.94 -9.13
CA ALA A 55 10.09 -4.90 -9.65
C ALA A 55 9.88 -5.04 -11.16
N ARG A 56 10.95 -5.31 -11.92
CA ARG A 56 10.88 -5.57 -13.37
C ARG A 56 10.07 -6.82 -13.71
N ALA A 57 10.08 -7.84 -12.85
CA ALA A 57 9.30 -9.05 -13.05
C ALA A 57 7.80 -8.87 -12.72
N VAL A 58 7.48 -8.08 -11.69
CA VAL A 58 6.11 -7.84 -11.23
C VAL A 58 5.37 -6.82 -12.10
N LEU A 59 6.05 -5.76 -12.55
CA LEU A 59 5.47 -4.68 -13.35
C LEU A 59 4.64 -5.13 -14.58
N PRO A 60 5.11 -6.05 -15.45
CA PRO A 60 4.29 -6.51 -16.57
C PRO A 60 3.03 -7.25 -16.12
N ILE A 61 3.04 -7.89 -14.95
CA ILE A 61 1.89 -8.62 -14.40
C ILE A 61 0.82 -7.62 -13.94
N THR A 62 1.22 -6.58 -13.21
CA THR A 62 0.29 -5.54 -12.73
C THR A 62 -0.32 -4.77 -13.90
N ARG A 63 0.50 -4.42 -14.91
CA ARG A 63 0.04 -3.77 -16.15
C ARG A 63 -0.97 -4.62 -16.93
N ALA A 64 -0.76 -5.93 -17.03
CA ALA A 64 -1.71 -6.83 -17.68
C ALA A 64 -3.08 -6.86 -17.00
N HIS A 65 -3.14 -6.53 -15.71
CA HIS A 65 -4.38 -6.41 -14.94
C HIS A 65 -4.93 -4.97 -14.87
N GLY A 66 -4.23 -3.98 -15.46
CA GLY A 66 -4.58 -2.56 -15.33
C GLY A 66 -4.47 -2.04 -13.90
N VAL A 67 -3.64 -2.67 -13.07
CA VAL A 67 -3.47 -2.34 -11.64
C VAL A 67 -2.18 -1.54 -11.44
N PRO A 68 -2.21 -0.39 -10.74
CA PRO A 68 -1.00 0.36 -10.45
C PRO A 68 0.01 -0.41 -9.60
N PHE A 69 1.29 -0.21 -9.92
CA PHE A 69 2.43 -0.74 -9.20
C PHE A 69 3.30 0.39 -8.66
N VAL A 70 3.48 0.44 -7.34
CA VAL A 70 4.27 1.47 -6.68
C VAL A 70 5.46 0.88 -5.92
N ILE A 71 6.54 1.65 -5.79
CA ILE A 71 7.74 1.24 -5.05
C ILE A 71 7.75 1.94 -3.69
N ASN A 72 7.94 1.19 -2.62
CA ASN A 72 8.12 1.77 -1.30
C ASN A 72 9.49 2.47 -1.20
N ASP A 73 9.48 3.74 -0.80
CA ASP A 73 10.60 4.66 -0.50
C ASP A 73 11.56 5.00 -1.66
N HIS A 74 11.89 4.03 -2.51
CA HIS A 74 12.94 4.12 -3.52
C HIS A 74 12.46 4.76 -4.83
N VAL A 75 12.47 6.10 -4.88
CA VAL A 75 12.17 6.89 -6.10
C VAL A 75 13.09 6.53 -7.27
N ASP A 76 14.37 6.25 -7.00
CA ASP A 76 15.34 5.83 -8.02
C ASP A 76 14.98 4.49 -8.66
N VAL A 77 14.55 3.51 -7.86
CA VAL A 77 14.06 2.22 -8.36
C VAL A 77 12.77 2.40 -9.15
N ALA A 78 11.83 3.20 -8.67
CA ALA A 78 10.58 3.50 -9.37
C ALA A 78 10.83 4.08 -10.77
N LEU A 79 11.74 5.06 -10.88
CA LEU A 79 12.15 5.64 -12.15
C LEU A 79 12.84 4.61 -13.06
N ALA A 80 13.77 3.83 -12.51
CA ALA A 80 14.55 2.87 -13.29
C ALA A 80 13.70 1.76 -13.93
N VAL A 81 12.63 1.32 -13.25
CA VAL A 81 11.72 0.28 -13.77
C VAL A 81 10.52 0.85 -14.52
N GLY A 82 10.25 2.15 -14.39
CA GLY A 82 9.03 2.77 -14.90
C GLY A 82 7.78 2.33 -14.13
N ALA A 83 7.87 2.28 -12.81
CA ALA A 83 6.72 2.05 -11.93
C ALA A 83 5.73 3.23 -11.98
N ASP A 84 4.49 2.99 -11.57
CA ASP A 84 3.42 3.98 -11.64
C ASP A 84 3.55 5.04 -10.52
N GLY A 85 4.39 4.79 -9.52
CA GLY A 85 4.55 5.71 -8.41
C GLY A 85 5.38 5.18 -7.25
N VAL A 86 5.29 5.89 -6.13
CA VAL A 86 5.92 5.54 -4.86
C VAL A 86 4.97 5.66 -3.68
N HIS A 87 5.28 4.94 -2.61
CA HIS A 87 4.75 5.23 -1.29
C HIS A 87 5.93 5.58 -0.37
N ILE A 88 5.82 6.68 0.36
CA ILE A 88 6.90 7.19 1.22
C ILE A 88 6.40 7.38 2.66
N GLY A 89 7.30 7.23 3.62
CA GLY A 89 7.08 7.56 5.02
C GLY A 89 7.59 8.94 5.42
N GLN A 90 7.34 9.30 6.68
CA GLN A 90 7.66 10.61 7.26
C GLN A 90 9.18 10.91 7.34
N ARG A 91 10.03 9.89 7.21
CA ARG A 91 11.50 10.00 7.31
C ARG A 91 12.21 9.76 5.98
N ASP A 92 11.45 9.55 4.91
CA ASP A 92 11.98 9.27 3.58
C ASP A 92 12.20 10.56 2.80
N LEU A 93 12.44 10.45 1.48
CA LEU A 93 12.55 11.62 0.63
C LEU A 93 11.26 12.48 0.75
N PRO A 94 11.37 13.80 0.95
CA PRO A 94 10.20 14.68 1.01
C PRO A 94 9.29 14.55 -0.22
N ALA A 95 7.98 14.61 0.00
CA ALA A 95 6.98 14.38 -1.04
C ALA A 95 7.09 15.35 -2.23
N ASP A 96 7.46 16.60 -1.97
CA ASP A 96 7.68 17.63 -2.99
C ASP A 96 8.90 17.30 -3.87
N ALA A 97 9.97 16.78 -3.27
CA ALA A 97 11.14 16.28 -3.99
C ALA A 97 10.81 15.03 -4.82
N ALA A 98 10.08 14.07 -4.25
CA ALA A 98 9.59 12.89 -4.99
C ALA A 98 8.73 13.30 -6.19
N ARG A 99 7.79 14.24 -6.00
CA ARG A 99 6.94 14.78 -7.08
C ARG A 99 7.74 15.45 -8.18
N ARG A 100 8.76 16.25 -7.84
CA ARG A 100 9.64 16.88 -8.83
C ARG A 100 10.41 15.86 -9.67
N LEU A 101 10.86 14.76 -9.08
CA LEU A 101 11.62 13.72 -9.77
C LEU A 101 10.73 12.82 -10.64
N LEU A 102 9.57 12.42 -10.13
CA LEU A 102 8.66 11.49 -10.79
C LEU A 102 7.72 12.16 -11.81
N GLY A 103 7.60 13.48 -11.75
CA GLY A 103 6.71 14.24 -12.63
C GLY A 103 5.25 14.24 -12.17
N PRO A 104 4.36 14.89 -12.94
CA PRO A 104 3.00 15.19 -12.50
C PRO A 104 2.07 13.98 -12.45
N ASP A 105 2.35 12.93 -13.21
CA ASP A 105 1.42 11.80 -13.42
C ASP A 105 1.66 10.61 -12.48
N ALA A 106 2.82 10.53 -11.81
CA ALA A 106 3.11 9.45 -10.87
C ALA A 106 2.18 9.48 -9.64
N LEU A 107 1.83 8.31 -9.12
CA LEU A 107 1.11 8.16 -7.86
C LEU A 107 2.08 8.33 -6.68
N ILE A 108 1.74 9.19 -5.71
CA ILE A 108 2.54 9.36 -4.49
C ILE A 108 1.65 9.16 -3.28
N GLY A 109 1.90 8.09 -2.53
CA GLY A 109 1.28 7.86 -1.23
C GLY A 109 2.17 8.32 -0.08
N LEU A 110 1.56 8.78 1.01
CA LEU A 110 2.27 9.17 2.22
C LEU A 110 1.72 8.41 3.43
N SER A 111 2.61 7.81 4.23
CA SER A 111 2.21 7.19 5.50
C SER A 111 1.84 8.25 6.55
N VAL A 112 0.76 8.05 7.29
CA VAL A 112 0.36 8.86 8.45
C VAL A 112 -0.07 7.95 9.60
N SER A 113 0.14 8.40 10.84
CA SER A 113 -0.12 7.62 12.05
C SER A 113 -0.93 8.37 13.11
N ASN A 114 -1.12 9.68 12.95
CA ASN A 114 -1.80 10.53 13.91
C ASN A 114 -2.45 11.77 13.24
N PRO A 115 -3.30 12.54 13.97
CA PRO A 115 -3.95 13.73 13.43
C PRO A 115 -3.00 14.83 12.97
N ASP A 116 -1.85 15.03 13.63
CA ASP A 116 -0.89 16.08 13.27
C ASP A 116 -0.23 15.78 11.91
N GLU A 117 0.25 14.55 11.72
CA GLU A 117 0.77 14.08 10.43
C GLU A 117 -0.30 14.16 9.33
N THR A 118 -1.57 13.89 9.68
CA THR A 118 -2.70 14.00 8.75
C THR A 118 -2.95 15.46 8.35
N ALA A 119 -2.87 16.39 9.30
CA ALA A 119 -3.02 17.82 9.04
C ALA A 119 -1.88 18.37 8.19
N ASP A 120 -0.65 17.91 8.41
CA ASP A 120 0.51 18.26 7.59
C ASP A 120 0.40 17.68 6.17
N ALA A 121 -0.03 16.42 6.04
CA ALA A 121 -0.25 15.79 4.75
C ALA A 121 -1.29 16.54 3.89
N GLN A 122 -2.29 17.17 4.50
CA GLN A 122 -3.29 17.98 3.77
C GLN A 122 -2.67 19.20 3.08
N LYS A 123 -1.59 19.77 3.63
CA LYS A 123 -0.86 20.89 3.02
C LYS A 123 -0.15 20.47 1.73
N LEU A 124 0.01 19.17 1.52
CA LEU A 124 0.62 18.56 0.34
C LEU A 124 -0.42 18.11 -0.71
N THR A 125 -1.67 18.55 -0.59
CA THR A 125 -2.70 18.29 -1.60
C THR A 125 -2.21 18.76 -2.97
N GLY A 126 -2.27 17.88 -3.98
CA GLY A 126 -1.73 18.14 -5.33
C GLY A 126 -0.29 17.65 -5.52
N ILE A 127 0.46 17.41 -4.43
CA ILE A 127 1.77 16.76 -4.45
C ILE A 127 1.60 15.25 -4.21
N ILE A 128 0.82 14.87 -3.20
CA ILE A 128 0.47 13.48 -2.86
C ILE A 128 -0.96 13.16 -3.30
N ASP A 129 -1.25 11.86 -3.42
CA ASP A 129 -2.47 11.32 -4.02
C ASP A 129 -3.32 10.53 -3.02
N TYR A 130 -2.69 9.87 -2.06
CA TYR A 130 -3.38 9.09 -1.05
C TYR A 130 -2.58 8.98 0.25
N LEU A 131 -3.26 8.59 1.33
CA LEU A 131 -2.65 8.35 2.64
C LEU A 131 -2.66 6.85 2.99
N GLY A 132 -1.60 6.38 3.61
CA GLY A 132 -1.56 5.09 4.31
C GLY A 132 -1.65 5.30 5.81
N ALA A 133 -2.82 5.04 6.41
CA ALA A 133 -3.08 5.29 7.83
C ALA A 133 -2.79 4.04 8.67
N GLY A 134 -1.82 4.13 9.58
CA GLY A 134 -1.53 3.05 10.51
C GLY A 134 -0.21 3.18 11.27
N PRO A 135 0.16 2.13 12.02
CA PRO A 135 -0.52 0.83 12.07
C PRO A 135 -1.85 0.89 12.84
N VAL A 136 -2.90 0.21 12.36
CA VAL A 136 -4.19 0.10 13.06
C VAL A 136 -4.07 -0.85 14.26
N TYR A 137 -3.48 -2.02 14.04
CA TYR A 137 -3.15 -2.99 15.08
C TYR A 137 -1.65 -3.22 15.14
N ALA A 138 -1.16 -3.74 16.27
CA ALA A 138 0.23 -4.17 16.39
C ALA A 138 0.57 -5.20 15.30
N THR A 139 1.75 -5.07 14.70
CA THR A 139 2.22 -5.96 13.64
C THR A 139 3.74 -6.16 13.71
N PRO A 140 4.26 -7.38 13.53
CA PRO A 140 5.69 -7.63 13.45
C PRO A 140 6.29 -7.30 12.06
N THR A 141 5.49 -6.89 11.07
CA THR A 141 5.95 -6.69 9.67
C THR A 141 6.83 -5.45 9.48
N LYS A 142 6.60 -4.41 10.27
CA LYS A 142 7.35 -3.16 10.21
C LYS A 142 7.83 -2.86 11.64
N THR A 143 9.08 -3.20 11.92
CA THR A 143 9.68 -3.11 13.26
C THR A 143 9.86 -1.67 13.74
N ASP A 144 9.86 -0.70 12.82
CA ASP A 144 9.93 0.74 13.10
C ASP A 144 8.55 1.42 13.04
N ALA A 145 7.46 0.66 13.07
CA ALA A 145 6.11 1.22 13.02
C ALA A 145 5.76 2.01 14.29
N SER A 146 4.98 3.08 14.13
CA SER A 146 4.43 3.86 15.24
C SER A 146 3.54 3.00 16.15
N THR A 147 3.23 3.52 17.35
CA THR A 147 2.24 2.92 18.24
C THR A 147 0.92 2.72 17.50
N PRO A 148 0.23 1.56 17.64
CA PRO A 148 -1.04 1.33 16.99
C PRO A 148 -2.07 2.40 17.32
N CYS A 149 -2.70 2.99 16.30
CA CYS A 149 -3.72 4.04 16.49
C CYS A 149 -5.10 3.46 16.84
N GLY A 150 -5.31 2.15 16.64
CA GLY A 150 -6.60 1.51 16.86
C GLY A 150 -7.68 1.95 15.85
N ILE A 151 -8.89 1.43 16.03
CA ILE A 151 -10.03 1.77 15.17
C ILE A 151 -10.44 3.24 15.35
N ASP A 152 -10.43 3.73 16.59
CA ASP A 152 -10.84 5.11 16.90
C ASP A 152 -9.85 6.13 16.30
N GLY A 153 -8.55 5.92 16.49
CA GLY A 153 -7.53 6.77 15.86
C GLY A 153 -7.55 6.71 14.33
N LEU A 154 -7.83 5.54 13.74
CA LEU A 154 -8.06 5.43 12.31
C LEU A 154 -9.29 6.24 11.87
N ALA A 155 -10.39 6.21 12.63
CA ALA A 155 -11.60 6.95 12.33
C ALA A 155 -11.36 8.48 12.39
N GLU A 156 -10.59 8.96 13.36
CA GLU A 156 -10.16 10.35 13.44
C GLU A 156 -9.34 10.77 12.22
N ILE A 157 -8.36 9.95 11.82
CA ILE A 157 -7.55 10.20 10.62
C ILE A 157 -8.43 10.24 9.36
N CYS A 158 -9.32 9.27 9.19
CA CYS A 158 -10.21 9.19 8.02
C CYS A 158 -11.18 10.38 7.97
N ALA A 159 -11.70 10.83 9.12
CA ALA A 159 -12.59 11.98 9.19
C ALA A 159 -11.86 13.30 8.90
N ALA A 160 -10.60 13.42 9.29
CA ALA A 160 -9.80 14.61 9.03
C ALA A 160 -9.29 14.66 7.58
N ALA A 161 -8.93 13.53 6.99
CA ALA A 161 -8.26 13.44 5.70
C ALA A 161 -9.11 13.95 4.52
N ARG A 162 -8.50 14.80 3.67
CA ARG A 162 -9.09 15.25 2.40
C ARG A 162 -8.76 14.34 1.22
N LEU A 163 -7.78 13.46 1.40
CA LEU A 163 -7.28 12.52 0.40
C LEU A 163 -7.81 11.11 0.72
N PRO A 164 -7.98 10.24 -0.29
CA PRO A 164 -8.36 8.86 -0.05
C PRO A 164 -7.32 8.19 0.85
N THR A 165 -7.80 7.53 1.90
CA THR A 165 -6.95 6.95 2.95
C THR A 165 -7.13 5.44 3.00
N VAL A 166 -6.05 4.68 2.86
CA VAL A 166 -6.05 3.22 3.03
C VAL A 166 -5.58 2.88 4.44
N ALA A 167 -6.28 1.98 5.12
CA ALA A 167 -5.88 1.52 6.45
C ALA A 167 -4.82 0.43 6.34
N ILE A 168 -3.78 0.45 7.20
CA ILE A 168 -2.71 -0.55 7.20
C ILE A 168 -2.31 -0.95 8.62
N GLY A 169 -1.78 -2.16 8.79
CA GLY A 169 -1.14 -2.61 10.03
C GLY A 169 -1.97 -3.62 10.81
N GLY A 170 -1.51 -4.87 10.83
CA GLY A 170 -2.13 -5.99 11.56
C GLY A 170 -3.51 -6.42 11.05
N ILE A 171 -3.89 -5.99 9.85
CA ILE A 171 -5.17 -6.31 9.22
C ILE A 171 -5.14 -7.73 8.67
N GLN A 172 -6.19 -8.50 8.97
CA GLN A 172 -6.42 -9.90 8.61
C GLN A 172 -7.90 -10.09 8.26
N ALA A 173 -8.26 -11.22 7.64
CA ALA A 173 -9.66 -11.48 7.25
C ALA A 173 -10.65 -11.39 8.42
N HIS A 174 -10.25 -11.85 9.62
CA HIS A 174 -11.13 -11.86 10.80
C HIS A 174 -11.39 -10.47 11.41
N ASN A 175 -10.54 -9.47 11.14
CA ASN A 175 -10.67 -8.10 11.70
C ASN A 175 -10.92 -7.03 10.63
N ALA A 176 -10.83 -7.36 9.34
CA ALA A 176 -10.98 -6.43 8.23
C ALA A 176 -12.35 -5.70 8.25
N ALA A 177 -13.43 -6.39 8.61
CA ALA A 177 -14.76 -5.77 8.68
C ALA A 177 -14.83 -4.68 9.75
N ASP A 178 -14.13 -4.88 10.87
CA ASP A 178 -14.07 -3.94 11.98
C ASP A 178 -13.31 -2.67 11.59
N VAL A 179 -12.20 -2.83 10.87
CA VAL A 179 -11.40 -1.72 10.32
C VAL A 179 -12.22 -0.90 9.32
N MET A 180 -13.02 -1.56 8.47
CA MET A 180 -13.86 -0.86 7.51
C MET A 180 -14.94 0.03 8.16
N ARG A 181 -15.31 -0.21 9.43
CA ARG A 181 -16.24 0.68 10.15
C ARG A 181 -15.68 2.10 10.36
N ALA A 182 -14.36 2.25 10.38
CA ALA A 182 -13.69 3.56 10.39
C ALA A 182 -13.76 4.30 9.03
N LYS A 183 -14.39 3.67 8.02
CA LYS A 183 -14.60 4.20 6.66
C LYS A 183 -13.32 4.60 5.92
N PRO A 184 -12.23 3.82 5.96
CA PRO A 184 -11.12 4.06 5.04
C PRO A 184 -11.58 3.83 3.58
N ALA A 185 -10.86 4.43 2.64
CA ALA A 185 -11.00 4.15 1.22
C ALA A 185 -10.61 2.71 0.86
N GLY A 186 -9.99 1.93 1.75
CA GLY A 186 -9.77 0.50 1.56
C GLY A 186 -8.78 -0.05 2.57
N LEU A 187 -8.30 -1.27 2.32
CA LEU A 187 -7.39 -1.99 3.23
C LEU A 187 -6.08 -2.33 2.52
N ALA A 188 -4.97 -2.01 3.19
CA ALA A 188 -3.64 -2.45 2.82
C ALA A 188 -3.17 -3.58 3.73
N VAL A 189 -2.71 -4.66 3.10
CA VAL A 189 -2.31 -5.89 3.79
C VAL A 189 -0.97 -6.40 3.27
N VAL A 190 -0.22 -7.05 4.15
CA VAL A 190 1.05 -7.72 3.82
C VAL A 190 0.89 -9.21 4.06
N SER A 191 1.01 -9.65 5.32
CA SER A 191 1.05 -11.05 5.72
C SER A 191 -0.25 -11.79 5.43
N ALA A 192 -1.40 -11.11 5.47
CA ALA A 192 -2.71 -11.71 5.19
C ALA A 192 -2.79 -12.33 3.78
N ILE A 193 -1.96 -11.86 2.84
CA ILE A 193 -1.86 -12.41 1.48
C ILE A 193 -0.50 -13.08 1.27
N CYS A 194 0.60 -12.43 1.66
CA CYS A 194 1.95 -12.95 1.40
C CYS A 194 2.22 -14.30 2.08
N LYS A 195 1.60 -14.57 3.23
CA LYS A 195 1.76 -15.82 4.00
C LYS A 195 0.56 -16.75 3.89
N ALA A 196 -0.42 -16.43 3.04
CA ALA A 196 -1.60 -17.27 2.86
C ALA A 196 -1.22 -18.57 2.14
N ALA A 197 -1.87 -19.67 2.51
CA ALA A 197 -1.76 -20.93 1.78
C ALA A 197 -2.30 -20.80 0.34
N ASP A 198 -3.38 -20.02 0.18
CA ASP A 198 -3.90 -19.59 -1.12
C ASP A 198 -4.01 -18.05 -1.15
N PRO A 199 -3.03 -17.34 -1.74
CA PRO A 199 -3.04 -15.88 -1.83
C PRO A 199 -4.21 -15.33 -2.67
N ARG A 200 -4.72 -16.09 -3.65
CA ARG A 200 -5.84 -15.67 -4.48
C ARG A 200 -7.14 -15.69 -3.68
N GLU A 201 -7.38 -16.76 -2.95
CA GLU A 201 -8.56 -16.88 -2.07
C GLU A 201 -8.51 -15.82 -0.96
N ALA A 202 -7.34 -15.62 -0.34
CA ALA A 202 -7.16 -14.61 0.69
C ALA A 202 -7.46 -13.19 0.18
N ALA A 203 -6.96 -12.84 -1.01
CA ALA A 203 -7.27 -11.57 -1.65
C ALA A 203 -8.77 -11.43 -1.96
N ALA A 204 -9.40 -12.47 -2.53
CA ALA A 204 -10.82 -12.47 -2.85
C ALA A 204 -11.71 -12.27 -1.61
N ALA A 205 -11.38 -12.95 -0.51
CA ALA A 205 -12.09 -12.82 0.75
C ALA A 205 -11.99 -11.39 1.32
N LEU A 206 -10.78 -10.81 1.34
CA LEU A 206 -10.57 -9.43 1.80
C LEU A 206 -11.29 -8.42 0.90
N ARG A 207 -11.22 -8.61 -0.43
CA ARG A 207 -11.93 -7.75 -1.38
C ARG A 207 -13.43 -7.78 -1.17
N ALA A 208 -14.00 -8.96 -0.93
CA ALA A 208 -15.43 -9.11 -0.64
C ALA A 208 -15.84 -8.36 0.64
N ILE A 209 -15.01 -8.38 1.69
CA ILE A 209 -15.25 -7.62 2.92
C ILE A 209 -15.30 -6.12 2.63
N VAL A 210 -14.33 -5.60 1.88
CA VAL A 210 -14.28 -4.16 1.52
C VAL A 210 -15.51 -3.75 0.72
N LEU A 211 -15.93 -4.57 -0.26
CA LEU A 211 -17.11 -4.26 -1.08
C LEU A 211 -18.40 -4.27 -0.26
N ARG A 212 -18.58 -5.25 0.64
CA ARG A 212 -19.77 -5.33 1.52
C ARG A 212 -19.85 -4.18 2.53
N ALA A 213 -18.72 -3.63 2.94
CA ALA A 213 -18.70 -2.50 3.88
C ALA A 213 -19.03 -1.14 3.23
N ARG A 214 -19.05 -1.08 1.89
CA ARG A 214 -19.36 0.15 1.12
C ARG A 214 -20.81 0.24 0.66
N THR A 215 -21.55 -0.87 0.68
CA THR A 215 -23.00 -0.92 0.45
C THR A 215 -23.76 -0.54 1.71
#